data_AF-A0A9P5UMI3-F1
#
_entry.id   AF-A0A9P5UMI3-F1
#
_cell.length_a   1.000
_cell.length_b   1.000
_cell.length_c   1.000
_cell.angle_alpha   90.00
_cell.angle_beta   90.00
_cell.angle_gamma   90.00
#
_symmetry.space_group_name_H-M   'P 1'
#
loop_
_entity.id
_entity.type
_entity.pdbx_description
1 polymer ?
#
loop_
_entity_poly.entity_id
_entity_poly.type
_entity_poly.pdbx_seq_one_letter_code
_entity_poly.pdbx_strand_id
1 'polypeptide(L)'
;MTKRKTPVEGLTTRHILYLVFMHGIGAMILDGSINFGLAVAMYKTSNQTVNLWSFPNTLAGDATVTVIIQQLLTYILDQLSVKGDVNKGLVAPLMMPKNANAVIRWFVGLDSYKSEQKMTTKEFVNFHGKRILVYIVVPWLIYWPITMGILAGLRNHDVGEDTRGIGGDFNNWPLPEIFKGIYGFTLGITTPFVSYIHLIYQGEIASARSEMELQARVSDEENDETKLTE
;
A
#
# COMPACT_ATOMS: atom_id res chain seq x y z
N MET A 1 7.72 -18.84 21.35
CA MET A 1 7.64 -18.55 19.90
C MET A 1 6.42 -19.26 19.33
N THR A 2 5.45 -18.54 18.78
CA THR A 2 4.31 -19.13 18.07
C THR A 2 4.76 -19.73 16.74
N LYS A 3 4.33 -20.96 16.43
CA LYS A 3 4.68 -21.65 15.18
C LYS A 3 4.07 -20.89 13.99
N ARG A 4 4.86 -20.69 12.91
CA ARG A 4 4.37 -20.10 11.65
C ARG A 4 3.21 -20.94 11.11
N LYS A 5 2.15 -20.27 10.66
CA LYS A 5 0.98 -20.94 10.07
C LYS A 5 1.28 -21.36 8.64
N THR A 6 0.70 -22.48 8.20
CA THR A 6 0.79 -22.97 6.83
C THR A 6 0.01 -22.05 5.87
N PRO A 7 0.44 -21.94 4.60
CA PRO A 7 -0.33 -21.24 3.57
C PRO A 7 -1.73 -21.83 3.40
N VAL A 8 -2.71 -20.98 3.06
CA VAL A 8 -4.10 -21.40 2.83
C VAL A 8 -4.64 -20.86 1.51
N GLU A 9 -5.50 -21.63 0.83
CA GLU A 9 -6.07 -21.29 -0.48
C GLU A 9 -7.24 -20.27 -0.42
N GLY A 10 -7.73 -19.91 0.79
CA GLY A 10 -8.93 -19.10 0.95
C GLY A 10 -8.89 -18.08 2.09
N LEU A 11 -9.68 -17.03 1.95
CA LEU A 11 -9.88 -16.02 2.98
C LEU A 11 -10.59 -16.63 4.19
N THR A 12 -9.90 -16.64 5.33
CA THR A 12 -10.51 -16.99 6.62
C THR A 12 -11.04 -15.74 7.33
N THR A 13 -11.92 -15.91 8.31
CA THR A 13 -12.41 -14.81 9.15
C THR A 13 -11.26 -13.98 9.75
N ARG A 14 -10.14 -14.63 10.12
CA ARG A 14 -8.97 -13.94 10.66
C ARG A 14 -8.33 -13.00 9.63
N HIS A 15 -8.30 -13.39 8.34
CA HIS A 15 -7.82 -12.52 7.27
C HIS A 15 -8.74 -11.33 7.07
N ILE A 16 -10.06 -11.54 7.07
CA ILE A 16 -11.03 -10.46 6.93
C ILE A 16 -10.88 -9.46 8.08
N LEU A 17 -10.81 -9.95 9.33
CA LEU A 17 -10.61 -9.08 10.50
C LEU A 17 -9.28 -8.32 10.41
N TYR A 18 -8.20 -8.99 10.01
CA TYR A 18 -6.89 -8.39 9.83
C TYR A 18 -6.89 -7.29 8.76
N LEU A 19 -7.44 -7.58 7.58
CA LEU A 19 -7.47 -6.66 6.46
C LEU A 19 -8.42 -5.48 6.69
N VAL A 20 -9.60 -5.72 7.26
CA VAL A 20 -10.62 -4.67 7.45
C VAL A 20 -10.30 -3.78 8.65
N PHE A 21 -9.96 -4.35 9.80
CA PHE A 21 -9.79 -3.55 11.02
C PHE A 21 -8.37 -3.00 11.16
N MET A 22 -7.35 -3.84 10.99
CA MET A 22 -5.96 -3.41 11.19
C MET A 22 -5.47 -2.59 10.00
N HIS A 23 -5.60 -3.14 8.80
CA HIS A 23 -5.10 -2.51 7.57
C HIS A 23 -6.13 -1.65 6.85
N GLY A 24 -7.41 -1.69 7.24
CA GLY A 24 -8.44 -0.82 6.70
C GLY A 24 -8.65 0.36 7.63
N ILE A 25 -9.52 0.18 8.62
CA ILE A 25 -9.92 1.24 9.55
C ILE A 25 -8.70 1.82 10.29
N GLY A 26 -7.81 0.97 10.79
CA GLY A 26 -6.59 1.39 11.49
C GLY A 26 -5.69 2.26 10.61
N ALA A 27 -5.47 1.84 9.37
CA ALA A 27 -4.68 2.60 8.40
C ALA A 27 -5.35 3.92 8.00
N MET A 28 -6.65 3.91 7.72
CA MET A 28 -7.42 5.13 7.41
C MET A 28 -7.32 6.17 8.53
N ILE A 29 -7.52 5.76 9.79
CA ILE A 29 -7.41 6.67 10.94
C ILE A 29 -5.99 7.22 11.06
N LEU A 30 -4.97 6.36 10.94
CA LEU A 30 -3.58 6.76 11.05
C LEU A 30 -3.18 7.73 9.94
N ASP A 31 -3.50 7.41 8.70
CA ASP A 31 -3.19 8.23 7.52
C ASP A 31 -3.90 9.58 7.57
N GLY A 32 -5.17 9.60 7.97
CA GLY A 32 -5.92 10.83 8.16
C GLY A 32 -5.34 11.70 9.27
N SER A 33 -4.95 11.10 10.40
CA SER A 33 -4.38 11.81 11.53
C SER A 33 -3.02 12.43 11.19
N ILE A 34 -2.14 11.69 10.49
CA ILE A 34 -0.83 12.18 10.07
C ILE A 34 -0.99 13.32 9.07
N ASN A 35 -1.84 13.15 8.05
CA ASN A 35 -2.07 14.18 7.04
C ASN A 35 -2.70 15.45 7.64
N PHE A 36 -3.65 15.31 8.57
CA PHE A 36 -4.19 16.44 9.32
C PHE A 36 -3.07 17.15 10.11
N GLY A 37 -2.27 16.42 10.87
CA GLY A 37 -1.17 16.99 11.66
C GLY A 37 -0.13 17.72 10.81
N LEU A 38 0.23 17.17 9.65
CA LEU A 38 1.11 17.82 8.68
C LEU A 38 0.50 19.11 8.13
N ALA A 39 -0.79 19.09 7.77
CA ALA A 39 -1.49 20.30 7.32
C ALA A 39 -1.54 21.38 8.40
N VAL A 40 -1.81 21.02 9.67
CA VAL A 40 -1.74 21.97 10.79
C VAL A 40 -0.34 22.57 10.89
N ALA A 41 0.71 21.74 10.79
CA ALA A 41 2.08 22.22 10.86
C ALA A 41 2.43 23.14 9.68
N MET A 42 1.91 22.88 8.48
CA MET A 42 2.21 23.64 7.27
C MET A 42 1.42 24.94 7.17
N TYR A 43 0.10 24.87 7.33
CA TYR A 43 -0.81 25.98 7.04
C TYR A 43 -0.96 26.93 8.21
N LYS A 44 -1.05 26.41 9.44
CA LYS A 44 -1.21 27.27 10.63
C LYS A 44 0.05 28.04 10.99
N THR A 45 1.22 27.55 10.61
CA THR A 45 2.50 28.22 10.93
C THR A 45 3.00 29.13 9.81
N SER A 46 2.34 29.11 8.64
CA SER A 46 2.71 29.92 7.48
C SER A 46 1.93 31.23 7.43
N ASN A 47 2.59 32.29 6.97
CA ASN A 47 1.95 33.59 6.68
C ASN A 47 1.47 33.68 5.22
N GLN A 48 1.58 32.60 4.45
CA GLN A 48 1.23 32.56 3.03
C GLN A 48 -0.17 31.98 2.84
N THR A 49 -0.97 32.60 1.96
CA THR A 49 -2.35 32.15 1.68
C THR A 49 -2.36 30.75 1.08
N VAL A 50 -3.36 29.95 1.48
CA VAL A 50 -3.56 28.59 1.01
C VAL A 50 -4.48 28.64 -0.20
N ASN A 51 -3.97 28.25 -1.37
CA ASN A 51 -4.70 28.38 -2.63
C ASN A 51 -4.99 27.00 -3.21
N LEU A 52 -6.06 26.85 -3.99
CA LEU A 52 -6.32 25.57 -4.64
C LEU A 52 -5.24 25.19 -5.67
N TRP A 53 -4.89 26.13 -6.55
CA TRP A 53 -3.96 25.90 -7.67
C TRP A 53 -2.63 26.63 -7.52
N SER A 54 -2.66 27.87 -7.01
CA SER A 54 -1.51 28.77 -7.01
C SER A 54 -0.45 28.39 -5.98
N PHE A 55 0.81 28.50 -6.38
CA PHE A 55 1.95 28.46 -5.48
C PHE A 55 1.98 29.71 -4.57
N PRO A 56 2.66 29.66 -3.42
CA PRO A 56 3.49 28.56 -2.89
C PRO A 56 2.71 27.44 -2.18
N ASN A 57 1.59 27.75 -1.50
CA ASN A 57 0.79 26.78 -0.76
C ASN A 57 -0.40 26.29 -1.59
N THR A 58 -0.13 25.42 -2.57
CA THR A 58 -1.15 24.83 -3.43
C THR A 58 -1.74 23.55 -2.83
N LEU A 59 -3.05 23.51 -2.59
CA LEU A 59 -3.76 22.31 -2.14
C LEU A 59 -3.68 21.19 -3.20
N ALA A 60 -3.76 21.55 -4.48
CA ALA A 60 -3.68 20.59 -5.58
C ALA A 60 -2.31 19.91 -5.68
N GLY A 61 -1.24 20.70 -5.55
CA GLY A 61 0.13 20.19 -5.55
C GLY A 61 0.39 19.33 -4.31
N ASP A 62 0.01 19.82 -3.14
CA ASP A 62 0.17 19.09 -1.88
C ASP A 62 -0.63 17.77 -1.88
N ALA A 63 -1.87 17.76 -2.39
CA ALA A 63 -2.65 16.52 -2.57
C ALA A 63 -1.97 15.51 -3.50
N THR A 64 -1.34 15.97 -4.59
CA THR A 64 -0.56 15.09 -5.49
C THR A 64 0.63 14.47 -4.76
N VAL A 65 1.40 15.29 -4.04
CA VAL A 65 2.57 14.83 -3.29
C VAL A 65 2.16 13.81 -2.22
N THR A 66 1.04 14.04 -1.53
CA THR A 66 0.49 13.08 -0.56
C THR A 66 0.21 11.73 -1.17
N VAL A 67 -0.45 11.63 -2.35
CA VAL A 67 -0.69 10.31 -2.96
C VAL A 67 0.64 9.60 -3.23
N ILE A 68 1.62 10.31 -3.81
CA ILE A 68 2.90 9.70 -4.18
C ILE A 68 3.61 9.17 -2.94
N ILE A 69 3.75 10.00 -1.90
CA ILE A 69 4.49 9.64 -0.69
C ILE A 69 3.73 8.58 0.12
N GLN A 70 2.43 8.77 0.35
CA GLN A 70 1.62 7.85 1.14
C GLN A 70 1.58 6.46 0.49
N GLN A 71 1.26 6.37 -0.81
CA GLN A 71 1.16 5.07 -1.48
C GLN A 71 2.52 4.34 -1.54
N LEU A 72 3.63 5.07 -1.70
CA LEU A 72 4.98 4.51 -1.63
C LEU A 72 5.26 3.95 -0.24
N LEU A 73 5.02 4.74 0.81
CA LEU A 73 5.25 4.34 2.19
C LEU A 73 4.36 3.18 2.59
N THR A 74 3.06 3.22 2.29
CA THR A 74 2.10 2.13 2.53
C THR A 74 2.59 0.83 1.90
N TYR A 75 3.06 0.87 0.64
CA TYR A 75 3.57 -0.32 -0.04
C TYR A 75 4.74 -0.98 0.72
N ILE A 76 5.68 -0.16 1.21
CA ILE A 76 6.88 -0.63 1.92
C ILE A 76 6.52 -1.09 3.34
N LEU A 77 5.77 -0.28 4.08
CA LEU A 77 5.43 -0.54 5.47
C LEU A 77 4.54 -1.77 5.61
N ASP A 78 3.56 -1.96 4.72
CA ASP A 78 2.71 -3.15 4.73
C ASP A 78 3.49 -4.41 4.36
N GLN A 79 4.45 -4.32 3.44
CA GLN A 79 5.31 -5.45 3.12
C GLN A 79 6.04 -5.94 4.38
N LEU A 80 6.58 -5.01 5.17
CA LEU A 80 7.29 -5.30 6.41
C LEU A 80 6.34 -5.81 7.49
N SER A 81 5.18 -5.16 7.64
CA SER A 81 4.15 -5.49 8.63
C SER A 81 3.59 -6.90 8.40
N VAL A 82 3.11 -7.19 7.19
CA VAL A 82 2.58 -8.51 6.81
C VAL A 82 3.63 -9.59 6.97
N LYS A 83 4.87 -9.36 6.52
CA LYS A 83 5.96 -10.32 6.73
C LYS A 83 6.19 -10.60 8.22
N GLY A 84 6.22 -9.54 9.04
CA GLY A 84 6.35 -9.66 10.49
C GLY A 84 5.21 -10.45 11.13
N ASP A 85 3.98 -10.17 10.74
CA ASP A 85 2.77 -10.78 11.29
C ASP A 85 2.63 -12.24 10.89
N VAL A 86 2.97 -12.59 9.65
CA VAL A 86 3.06 -13.97 9.18
C VAL A 86 4.14 -14.73 9.96
N ASN A 87 5.31 -14.13 10.17
CA ASN A 87 6.40 -14.76 10.92
C ASN A 87 6.05 -15.00 12.39
N LYS A 88 5.23 -14.12 12.98
CA LYS A 88 4.69 -14.29 14.34
C LYS A 88 3.49 -15.24 14.40
N GLY A 89 2.96 -15.72 13.26
CA GLY A 89 1.77 -16.56 13.19
C GLY A 89 0.47 -15.82 13.54
N LEU A 90 0.45 -14.48 13.48
CA LEU A 90 -0.73 -13.65 13.71
C LEU A 90 -1.74 -13.81 12.56
N VAL A 91 -1.27 -14.04 11.35
CA VAL A 91 -2.11 -14.32 10.18
C VAL A 91 -1.45 -15.44 9.36
N ALA A 92 -2.26 -16.26 8.70
CA ALA A 92 -1.71 -17.25 7.79
C ALA A 92 -1.34 -16.54 6.48
N PRO A 93 -0.30 -16.97 5.77
CA PRO A 93 -0.08 -16.48 4.43
C PRO A 93 -1.13 -17.06 3.46
N LEU A 94 -1.43 -16.36 2.38
CA LEU A 94 -2.45 -16.75 1.40
C LEU A 94 -1.79 -17.34 0.15
N MET A 95 -2.44 -18.28 -0.50
CA MET A 95 -2.04 -18.75 -1.82
C MET A 95 -2.81 -18.01 -2.91
N MET A 96 -2.20 -17.90 -4.07
CA MET A 96 -2.85 -17.34 -5.26
C MET A 96 -3.96 -18.29 -5.73
N PRO A 97 -5.17 -17.78 -6.04
CA PRO A 97 -6.20 -18.60 -6.66
C PRO A 97 -5.70 -19.27 -7.94
N LYS A 98 -5.99 -20.56 -8.12
CA LYS A 98 -5.51 -21.37 -9.27
C LYS A 98 -5.92 -20.79 -10.63
N ASN A 99 -7.05 -20.09 -10.68
CA ASN A 99 -7.62 -19.43 -11.86
C ASN A 99 -7.21 -17.94 -12.00
N ALA A 100 -6.25 -17.44 -11.22
CA ALA A 100 -5.78 -16.08 -11.34
C ALA A 100 -5.13 -15.83 -12.71
N ASN A 101 -5.53 -14.74 -13.37
CA ASN A 101 -4.98 -14.37 -14.67
C ASN A 101 -3.51 -13.88 -14.56
N ALA A 102 -2.83 -13.84 -15.71
CA ALA A 102 -1.42 -13.44 -15.78
C ALA A 102 -1.16 -12.03 -15.24
N VAL A 103 -2.12 -11.10 -15.39
CA VAL A 103 -1.97 -9.71 -14.93
C VAL A 103 -1.94 -9.64 -13.40
N ILE A 104 -2.82 -10.37 -12.71
CA ILE A 104 -2.85 -10.43 -11.25
C ILE A 104 -1.57 -11.10 -10.73
N ARG A 105 -1.14 -12.20 -11.36
CA ARG A 105 0.10 -12.91 -11.00
C ARG A 105 1.34 -12.01 -11.17
N TRP A 106 1.42 -11.27 -12.27
CA TRP A 106 2.43 -10.26 -12.51
C TRP A 106 2.39 -9.15 -11.45
N PHE A 107 1.20 -8.65 -11.12
CA PHE A 107 1.02 -7.55 -10.18
C PHE A 107 1.41 -7.94 -8.75
N VAL A 108 1.09 -9.17 -8.32
CA VAL A 108 1.57 -9.72 -7.03
C VAL A 108 3.07 -9.96 -7.06
N GLY A 109 3.64 -10.25 -8.23
CA GLY A 109 5.07 -10.45 -8.43
C GLY A 109 5.54 -11.89 -8.45
N LEU A 110 4.64 -12.81 -8.80
CA LEU A 110 4.94 -14.23 -8.85
C LEU A 110 5.79 -14.62 -10.07
N ASP A 111 5.54 -14.02 -11.24
CA ASP A 111 6.23 -14.38 -12.50
C ASP A 111 7.72 -14.04 -12.52
N SER A 112 8.18 -13.25 -11.54
CA SER A 112 9.56 -12.79 -11.43
C SER A 112 10.27 -13.36 -10.19
N TYR A 113 9.64 -14.31 -9.49
CA TYR A 113 10.29 -15.03 -8.42
C TYR A 113 11.33 -15.99 -9.00
N LYS A 114 12.60 -15.59 -8.92
CA LYS A 114 13.74 -16.50 -9.09
C LYS A 114 14.22 -16.92 -7.70
N SER A 115 14.35 -18.23 -7.51
CA SER A 115 14.78 -18.87 -6.26
C SER A 115 15.96 -18.14 -5.61
N GLU A 116 15.83 -17.85 -4.31
CA GLU A 116 16.82 -17.44 -3.29
C GLU A 116 17.97 -16.47 -3.65
N GLN A 117 17.98 -15.85 -4.83
CA GLN A 117 19.04 -14.93 -5.22
C GLN A 117 18.78 -13.56 -4.60
N LYS A 118 19.79 -13.02 -3.88
CA LYS A 118 19.75 -11.65 -3.38
C LYS A 118 19.61 -10.70 -4.58
N MET A 119 18.45 -10.05 -4.70
CA MET A 119 18.24 -9.02 -5.71
C MET A 119 19.15 -7.83 -5.45
N THR A 120 19.79 -7.33 -6.50
CA THR A 120 20.49 -6.04 -6.47
C THR A 120 19.48 -4.90 -6.29
N THR A 121 19.92 -3.72 -5.84
CA THR A 121 19.05 -2.53 -5.70
C THR A 121 18.34 -2.20 -7.01
N LYS A 122 19.02 -2.33 -8.15
CA LYS A 122 18.44 -2.05 -9.48
C LYS A 122 17.34 -3.07 -9.83
N GLU A 123 17.55 -4.34 -9.52
CA GLU A 123 16.54 -5.38 -9.72
C GLU A 123 15.36 -5.20 -8.78
N PHE A 124 15.61 -4.84 -7.52
CA PHE A 124 14.58 -4.52 -6.54
C PHE A 124 13.70 -3.36 -7.01
N VAL A 125 14.31 -2.25 -7.46
CA VAL A 125 13.58 -1.10 -8.00
C VAL A 125 12.83 -1.47 -9.28
N ASN A 126 13.43 -2.21 -10.20
CA ASN A 126 12.73 -2.63 -11.42
C ASN A 126 11.56 -3.58 -11.14
N PHE A 127 11.69 -4.43 -10.12
CA PHE A 127 10.66 -5.37 -9.69
C PHE A 127 9.53 -4.65 -8.96
N HIS A 128 9.80 -3.97 -7.85
CA HIS A 128 8.74 -3.32 -7.06
C HIS A 128 8.27 -2.01 -7.67
N GLY A 129 9.14 -1.26 -8.34
CA GLY A 129 8.86 0.08 -8.85
C GLY A 129 7.71 0.13 -9.85
N LYS A 130 7.58 -0.85 -10.75
CA LYS A 130 6.45 -0.91 -11.70
C LYS A 130 5.10 -1.08 -10.99
N ARG A 131 5.07 -1.90 -9.93
CA ARG A 131 3.85 -2.19 -9.14
C ARG A 131 3.49 -1.01 -8.24
N ILE A 132 4.49 -0.43 -7.58
CA ILE A 132 4.36 0.80 -6.81
C ILE A 132 3.83 1.92 -7.70
N LEU A 133 4.36 2.06 -8.93
CA LEU A 133 3.90 3.08 -9.87
C LEU A 133 2.42 2.92 -10.21
N VAL A 134 1.96 1.70 -10.50
CA VAL A 134 0.52 1.42 -10.72
C VAL A 134 -0.28 1.78 -9.47
N TYR A 135 0.22 1.43 -8.28
CA TYR A 135 -0.43 1.71 -7.00
C TYR A 135 -0.43 3.20 -6.61
N ILE A 136 0.44 4.03 -7.19
CA ILE A 136 0.40 5.49 -7.08
C ILE A 136 -0.55 6.08 -8.11
N VAL A 137 -0.37 5.70 -9.38
CA VAL A 137 -1.05 6.32 -10.53
C VAL A 137 -2.55 6.04 -10.50
N VAL A 138 -2.97 4.82 -10.18
CA VAL A 138 -4.40 4.45 -10.18
C VAL A 138 -5.18 5.25 -9.13
N PRO A 139 -4.78 5.29 -7.84
CA PRO A 139 -5.42 6.15 -6.86
C PRO A 139 -5.31 7.63 -7.22
N TRP A 140 -4.16 8.10 -7.72
CA TRP A 140 -4.02 9.51 -8.12
C TRP A 140 -5.03 9.90 -9.21
N LEU A 141 -5.17 9.10 -10.28
CA LEU A 141 -6.11 9.34 -11.38
C LEU A 141 -7.57 9.35 -10.94
N ILE A 142 -7.91 8.73 -9.82
CA ILE A 142 -9.27 8.67 -9.30
C ILE A 142 -9.49 9.74 -8.24
N TYR A 143 -8.70 9.71 -7.17
CA TYR A 143 -8.87 10.55 -6.00
C TYR A 143 -8.58 12.00 -6.28
N TRP A 144 -7.48 12.29 -6.98
CA TRP A 144 -7.05 13.66 -7.19
C TRP A 144 -8.09 14.48 -7.98
N PRO A 145 -8.58 14.05 -9.17
CA PRO A 145 -9.54 14.86 -9.92
C PRO A 145 -10.90 14.97 -9.23
N ILE A 146 -11.37 13.92 -8.56
CA ILE A 146 -12.62 13.99 -7.76
C ILE A 146 -12.48 15.04 -6.67
N THR A 147 -11.36 15.01 -5.96
CA THR A 147 -11.08 15.94 -4.86
C THR A 147 -10.97 17.38 -5.37
N MET A 148 -10.22 17.61 -6.45
CA MET A 148 -10.10 18.94 -7.05
C MET A 148 -11.45 19.44 -7.57
N GLY A 149 -12.29 18.56 -8.13
CA GLY A 149 -13.65 18.89 -8.53
C GLY A 149 -14.53 19.33 -7.36
N ILE A 150 -14.45 18.62 -6.22
CA ILE A 150 -15.18 18.99 -4.99
C ILE A 150 -14.70 20.35 -4.48
N LEU A 151 -13.38 20.58 -4.37
CA LEU A 151 -12.84 21.86 -3.90
C LEU A 151 -13.18 23.01 -4.84
N ALA A 152 -13.11 22.80 -6.16
CA ALA A 152 -13.55 23.77 -7.15
C ALA A 152 -15.05 24.08 -7.03
N GLY A 153 -15.87 23.08 -6.69
CA GLY A 153 -17.30 23.26 -6.40
C GLY A 153 -17.55 24.08 -5.13
N LEU A 154 -16.85 23.78 -4.04
CA LEU A 154 -16.95 24.53 -2.77
C LEU A 154 -16.58 26.01 -2.94
N ARG A 155 -15.59 26.32 -3.78
CA ARG A 155 -15.26 27.69 -4.17
C ARG A 155 -16.45 28.44 -4.77
N ASN A 156 -17.25 27.80 -5.63
CA ASN A 156 -18.41 28.43 -6.28
C ASN A 156 -19.56 28.73 -5.31
N HIS A 157 -19.47 28.24 -4.06
CA HIS A 157 -20.39 28.52 -2.97
C HIS A 157 -19.78 29.45 -1.91
N ASP A 158 -18.77 30.26 -2.29
CA ASP A 158 -18.10 31.24 -1.42
C ASP A 158 -17.45 30.63 -0.16
N VAL A 159 -17.03 29.36 -0.24
CA VAL A 159 -16.24 28.72 0.81
C VAL A 159 -14.77 29.15 0.63
N GLY A 160 -14.38 30.27 1.26
CA GLY A 160 -13.03 30.86 1.18
C GLY A 160 -13.02 32.36 1.51
N GLU A 161 -11.84 32.94 1.78
CA GLU A 161 -11.72 34.37 2.13
C GLU A 161 -11.71 35.31 0.89
N ASP A 162 -11.18 34.85 -0.26
CA ASP A 162 -11.19 35.59 -1.53
C ASP A 162 -11.36 34.65 -2.74
N THR A 163 -12.45 34.80 -3.49
CA THR A 163 -12.80 33.96 -4.65
C THR A 163 -12.29 34.49 -6.00
N ARG A 164 -11.60 35.66 -6.00
CA ARG A 164 -11.31 36.46 -7.21
C ARG A 164 -10.15 35.95 -8.08
N GLY A 165 -9.36 34.96 -7.62
CA GLY A 165 -8.29 34.32 -8.40
C GLY A 165 -8.69 32.98 -9.05
N ILE A 166 -7.93 32.52 -10.06
CA ILE A 166 -8.02 31.16 -10.63
C ILE A 166 -7.53 30.17 -9.57
N GLY A 167 -8.34 29.91 -8.54
CA GLY A 167 -7.94 29.08 -7.40
C GLY A 167 -8.81 29.24 -6.16
N GLY A 168 -9.23 30.47 -5.82
CA GLY A 168 -9.88 30.74 -4.53
C GLY A 168 -8.92 30.56 -3.34
N ASP A 169 -9.11 31.40 -2.32
CA ASP A 169 -8.36 31.35 -1.06
C ASP A 169 -9.06 30.43 -0.06
N PHE A 170 -8.36 29.37 0.36
CA PHE A 170 -8.79 28.37 1.34
C PHE A 170 -8.16 28.60 2.71
N ASN A 171 -7.63 29.79 3.00
CA ASN A 171 -6.96 30.16 4.26
C ASN A 171 -7.90 30.29 5.49
N ASN A 172 -9.07 29.66 5.44
CA ASN A 172 -10.01 29.65 6.55
C ASN A 172 -9.77 28.42 7.43
N TRP A 173 -9.18 28.61 8.61
CA TRP A 173 -9.00 27.52 9.56
C TRP A 173 -10.35 26.95 10.03
N PRO A 174 -10.54 25.62 10.15
CA PRO A 174 -9.59 24.53 9.87
C PRO A 174 -9.83 23.83 8.52
N LEU A 175 -10.32 24.56 7.51
CA LEU A 175 -10.75 23.97 6.24
C LEU A 175 -9.64 23.20 5.50
N PRO A 176 -8.44 23.75 5.26
CA PRO A 176 -7.41 23.04 4.51
C PRO A 176 -6.85 21.85 5.31
N GLU A 177 -6.88 21.91 6.64
CA GLU A 177 -6.46 20.80 7.50
C GLU A 177 -7.48 19.67 7.55
N ILE A 178 -8.77 19.98 7.70
CA ILE A 178 -9.86 18.99 7.60
C ILE A 178 -9.82 18.34 6.22
N PHE A 179 -9.67 19.14 5.16
CA PHE A 179 -9.49 18.64 3.80
C PHE A 179 -8.36 17.60 3.75
N LYS A 180 -7.17 17.96 4.26
CA LYS A 180 -6.02 17.07 4.23
C LYS A 180 -6.23 15.80 5.04
N GLY A 181 -6.83 15.92 6.22
CA GLY A 181 -7.18 14.78 7.07
C GLY A 181 -8.13 13.80 6.39
N ILE A 182 -9.21 14.30 5.78
CA ILE A 182 -10.17 13.47 5.03
C ILE A 182 -9.49 12.84 3.81
N TYR A 183 -8.66 13.60 3.10
CA TYR A 183 -7.93 13.11 1.94
C TYR A 183 -7.00 11.94 2.31
N GLY A 184 -6.19 12.09 3.36
CA GLY A 184 -5.34 11.01 3.89
C GLY A 184 -6.15 9.81 4.36
N PHE A 185 -7.25 10.05 5.10
CA PHE A 185 -8.14 9.00 5.62
C PHE A 185 -8.74 8.16 4.50
N THR A 186 -9.26 8.81 3.46
CA THR A 186 -9.91 8.12 2.35
C THR A 186 -8.91 7.41 1.43
N LEU A 187 -7.68 7.90 1.30
CA LEU A 187 -6.60 7.19 0.61
C LEU A 187 -6.18 5.92 1.36
N GLY A 188 -6.24 5.92 2.70
CA GLY A 188 -5.93 4.75 3.52
C GLY A 188 -6.81 3.52 3.26
N ILE A 189 -7.93 3.66 2.54
CA ILE A 189 -8.75 2.52 2.08
C ILE A 189 -8.00 1.60 1.10
N THR A 190 -6.89 2.07 0.55
CA THR A 190 -6.08 1.31 -0.40
C THR A 190 -5.16 0.30 0.29
N THR A 191 -4.82 0.52 1.57
CA THR A 191 -3.92 -0.31 2.39
C THR A 191 -4.34 -1.78 2.49
N PRO A 192 -5.62 -2.16 2.70
CA PRO A 192 -6.02 -3.58 2.71
C PRO A 192 -5.68 -4.33 1.42
N PHE A 193 -5.71 -3.64 0.27
CA PHE A 193 -5.38 -4.26 -1.02
C PHE A 193 -3.89 -4.59 -1.11
N VAL A 194 -3.02 -3.70 -0.63
CA VAL A 194 -1.56 -3.93 -0.56
C VAL A 194 -1.24 -5.07 0.38
N SER A 195 -1.82 -5.02 1.59
CA SER A 195 -1.63 -6.06 2.59
C SER A 195 -2.13 -7.42 2.09
N TYR A 196 -3.24 -7.46 1.35
CA TYR A 196 -3.73 -8.69 0.70
C TYR A 196 -2.74 -9.22 -0.34
N ILE A 197 -2.18 -8.37 -1.20
CA ILE A 197 -1.16 -8.75 -2.19
C ILE A 197 0.07 -9.32 -1.50
N HIS A 198 0.54 -8.69 -0.43
CA HIS A 198 1.70 -9.17 0.32
C HIS A 198 1.42 -10.48 1.06
N LEU A 199 0.19 -10.71 1.52
CA LEU A 199 -0.21 -12.01 2.08
C LEU A 199 -0.11 -13.13 1.05
N ILE A 200 -0.54 -12.88 -0.19
CA ILE A 200 -0.41 -13.84 -1.29
C ILE A 200 1.06 -14.07 -1.62
N TYR A 201 1.84 -13.00 -1.76
CA TYR A 201 3.26 -13.07 -2.04
C TYR A 201 4.01 -13.90 -0.99
N GLN A 202 3.69 -13.72 0.30
CA GLN A 202 4.29 -14.52 1.38
C GLN A 202 3.88 -16.01 1.35
N GLY A 203 2.68 -16.34 0.89
CA GLY A 203 2.23 -17.73 0.82
C GLY A 203 2.81 -18.49 -0.34
N GLU A 204 2.92 -17.86 -1.50
CA GLU A 204 3.57 -18.44 -2.67
C GLU A 204 5.06 -18.69 -2.41
N ILE A 205 5.75 -17.74 -1.76
CA ILE A 205 7.15 -17.94 -1.34
C ILE A 205 7.27 -19.09 -0.34
N ALA A 206 6.34 -19.20 0.60
CA ALA A 206 6.36 -20.28 1.59
C ALA A 206 6.10 -21.65 0.93
N SER A 207 5.17 -21.74 -0.01
CA SER A 207 4.88 -22.97 -0.76
C SER A 207 6.08 -23.40 -1.60
N ALA A 208 6.64 -22.48 -2.39
CA ALA A 208 7.80 -22.76 -3.24
C ALA A 208 9.01 -23.24 -2.42
N ARG A 209 9.25 -22.64 -1.24
CA ARG A 209 10.31 -23.11 -0.34
C ARG A 209 10.06 -24.54 0.15
N SER A 210 8.84 -24.85 0.58
CA SER A 210 8.50 -26.20 1.05
C SER A 210 8.63 -27.26 -0.06
N GLU A 211 8.30 -26.92 -1.30
CA GLU A 211 8.48 -27.80 -2.46
C GLU A 211 9.96 -28.06 -2.75
N MET A 212 10.81 -27.02 -2.72
CA MET A 212 12.26 -27.16 -2.88
C MET A 212 12.89 -28.01 -1.77
N GLU A 213 12.50 -27.78 -0.51
CA GLU A 213 12.97 -28.58 0.63
C GLU A 213 12.55 -30.05 0.51
N LEU A 214 11.35 -30.33 0.01
CA LEU A 214 10.88 -31.70 -0.22
C LEU A 214 11.66 -32.37 -1.35
N GLN A 215 11.88 -31.68 -2.47
CA GLN A 215 12.67 -32.20 -3.58
C GLN A 215 14.11 -32.51 -3.18
N ALA A 216 14.74 -31.65 -2.37
CA ALA A 216 16.08 -31.89 -1.84
C ALA A 216 16.13 -33.16 -0.99
N ARG A 217 15.16 -33.35 -0.09
CA ARG A 217 15.08 -34.55 0.75
C ARG A 217 14.88 -35.84 -0.05
N VAL A 218 13.98 -35.82 -1.04
CA VAL A 218 13.74 -36.99 -1.91
C VAL A 218 15.00 -37.34 -2.71
N SER A 219 15.73 -36.32 -3.20
CA SER A 219 16.99 -36.52 -3.92
C SER A 219 18.08 -37.12 -3.01
N ASP A 220 18.15 -36.69 -1.75
CA ASP A 220 19.11 -37.22 -0.78
C ASP A 220 18.79 -38.69 -0.42
N GLU A 221 17.51 -39.03 -0.24
CA GLU A 221 17.05 -40.41 0.02
C GLU A 221 17.37 -41.35 -1.16
N GLU A 222 17.12 -40.93 -2.40
CA GLU A 222 17.41 -41.71 -3.61
C GLU A 222 18.92 -41.96 -3.80
N ASN A 223 19.74 -40.96 -3.48
CA ASN A 223 21.20 -41.08 -3.53
C ASN A 223 21.77 -42.05 -2.48
N ASP A 224 21.15 -42.11 -1.29
CA ASP A 224 21.58 -43.03 -0.23
C ASP A 224 21.12 -44.47 -0.50
N GLU A 225 19.94 -44.68 -1.09
CA GLU A 225 19.51 -46.01 -1.56
C GLU A 225 20.43 -46.56 -2.66
N THR A 226 20.85 -45.72 -3.60
CA THR A 226 21.76 -46.12 -4.69
C THR A 226 23.12 -46.59 -4.15
N LYS A 227 23.67 -45.90 -3.14
CA LYS A 227 24.94 -46.28 -2.49
C LYS A 227 24.87 -47.58 -1.69
N LEU A 228 23.69 -47.98 -1.21
CA LEU A 228 23.50 -49.24 -0.48
C LEU A 228 23.40 -50.46 -1.42
N THR A 229 23.20 -50.22 -2.73
CA THR A 229 23.09 -51.26 -3.75
C THR A 229 24.38 -51.53 -4.53
N GLU A 230 25.44 -50.73 -4.31
CA GLU A 230 26.80 -50.92 -4.86
C GLU A 230 27.75 -51.56 -3.83
#